data_AF-A0A5J4WWW4-F1
#
_entry.id   AF-A0A5J4WWW4-F1
#
_cell.length_a   1.000
_cell.length_b   1.000
_cell.length_c   1.000
_cell.angle_alpha   90.00
_cell.angle_beta   90.00
_cell.angle_gamma   90.00
#
_symmetry.space_group_name_H-M   'P 1'
#
loop_
_entity.id
_entity.type
_entity.pdbx_description
1 polymer ?
#
loop_
_entity_poly.entity_id
_entity_poly.type
_entity_poly.pdbx_seq_one_letter_code
_entity_poly.pdbx_strand_id
1 'polypeptide(L)'
;MCKPHRCPHIERDGHSCIYCPGGLDSDFEYSPQSYTGYEPTTMRAIRARYDAFVQTRMRMQQFERLGHSVEKIEFIVMGGTFMSLDKKYRDKFIQSLHDGISGSGNSTSLSESVRLSEFSAKKCVGITIETRPDYCHENHIADMLSYGCTRLEIGIQTVYEDVVKYVNRGHTIADVIDCFRLCKDAGYKIVAHLMPNLPTVSADRDIEGFRILAENPDFRQDGLKIYPTLVMRGTVLYDQWKQRLYRSYNPLSLIDILAKMIAYVPPWVRIYRIQRDIPMPLVTSGVESGNLREKVINRMHDYGLKCRDIRTREVGVAEIHNNKVDADVIELIRRDYTASDGWESFLSYEDPQRDILIGLLRLRKCSTRTFREELLNQNYIQESEIGLNNNNVNDTDIKEDEYQEQEEDDEDDDEDDNNCYRFNIRKPINCKSPNLQLSSNTNQLNHIYNSPPNPHTNSIVRELHVYGGVVAIHARDRSRFQHRGFGKLLIEAAEQISEMEHRSARLAIIAGVGTRAYYRRFGYQLDGAYMAKQLF
;
A
#
# COMPACT_ATOMS: atom_id res chain seq x y z
N MET A 1 16.94 2.05 -7.27
CA MET A 1 17.21 3.29 -6.50
C MET A 1 17.32 4.44 -7.47
N CYS A 2 16.81 5.62 -7.10
CA CYS A 2 17.05 6.84 -7.85
C CYS A 2 18.47 7.37 -7.61
N LYS A 3 18.90 8.37 -8.39
CA LYS A 3 20.23 8.99 -8.25
C LYS A 3 20.45 9.52 -6.83
N PRO A 4 21.67 9.47 -6.28
CA PRO A 4 22.02 10.18 -5.06
C PRO A 4 21.75 11.68 -5.22
N HIS A 5 21.10 12.28 -4.22
CA HIS A 5 20.79 13.71 -4.13
C HIS A 5 20.63 14.09 -2.67
N ARG A 6 20.75 15.40 -2.38
CA ARG A 6 20.54 15.91 -1.02
C ARG A 6 19.05 15.88 -0.67
N CYS A 7 18.75 15.64 0.61
CA CYS A 7 17.42 15.85 1.13
C CYS A 7 17.04 17.34 1.05
N PRO A 8 15.79 17.67 0.68
CA PRO A 8 15.41 19.06 0.40
C PRO A 8 15.42 19.94 1.65
N HIS A 9 15.21 19.38 2.85
CA HIS A 9 15.25 20.18 4.07
C HIS A 9 16.68 20.59 4.49
N ILE A 10 17.73 19.98 3.91
CA ILE A 10 19.11 20.34 4.22
C ILE A 10 19.39 21.80 3.80
N GLU A 11 18.78 22.26 2.70
CA GLU A 11 18.93 23.65 2.25
C GLU A 11 18.33 24.66 3.24
N ARG A 12 17.25 24.26 3.95
CA ARG A 12 16.57 25.08 4.95
C ARG A 12 17.22 24.99 6.33
N ASP A 13 17.52 23.76 6.76
CA ASP A 13 17.91 23.44 8.14
C ASP A 13 19.44 23.35 8.33
N GLY A 14 20.20 23.36 7.23
CA GLY A 14 21.67 23.36 7.22
C GLY A 14 22.33 21.99 7.41
N HIS A 15 21.58 20.95 7.82
CA HIS A 15 22.09 19.59 7.98
C HIS A 15 20.99 18.52 7.82
N SER A 16 21.39 17.27 7.65
CA SER A 16 20.48 16.12 7.54
C SER A 16 19.92 15.67 8.90
N CYS A 17 18.98 14.71 8.89
CA CYS A 17 18.47 14.10 10.12
C CYS A 17 19.61 13.45 10.91
N ILE A 18 19.60 13.61 12.24
CA ILE A 18 20.78 13.29 13.08
C ILE A 18 21.23 11.82 13.03
N TYR A 19 20.31 10.90 12.75
CA TYR A 19 20.56 9.45 12.70
C TYR A 19 20.83 8.93 11.27
N CYS A 20 20.73 9.79 10.26
CA CYS A 20 20.74 9.35 8.87
C CYS A 20 22.17 9.13 8.37
N PRO A 21 22.58 7.89 8.04
CA PRO A 21 23.88 7.66 7.42
C PRO A 21 23.82 8.00 5.92
N GLY A 22 25.00 8.01 5.29
CA GLY A 22 25.10 8.08 3.84
C GLY A 22 24.73 9.43 3.24
N GLY A 23 24.62 9.43 1.91
CA GLY A 23 24.33 10.63 1.12
C GLY A 23 25.59 11.34 0.63
N LEU A 24 25.38 12.37 -0.18
CA LEU A 24 26.44 13.11 -0.87
C LEU A 24 27.42 13.82 0.08
N ASP A 25 26.97 14.14 1.28
CA ASP A 25 27.74 14.88 2.29
C ASP A 25 28.36 13.94 3.35
N SER A 26 28.44 12.64 3.06
CA SER A 26 28.96 11.62 3.98
C SER A 26 30.25 10.97 3.51
N ASP A 27 30.93 10.26 4.42
CA ASP A 27 32.11 9.45 4.12
C ASP A 27 31.83 8.25 3.17
N PHE A 28 30.55 7.96 2.88
CA PHE A 28 30.17 6.83 2.03
C PHE A 28 30.10 7.24 0.56
N GLU A 29 31.09 6.81 -0.21
CA GLU A 29 31.21 7.13 -1.64
C GLU A 29 29.97 6.72 -2.45
N TYR A 30 29.44 7.70 -3.20
CA TYR A 30 28.37 7.51 -4.19
C TYR A 30 27.12 6.79 -3.66
N SER A 31 26.81 6.99 -2.37
CA SER A 31 25.66 6.39 -1.68
C SER A 31 24.43 7.33 -1.66
N PRO A 32 23.20 6.81 -1.79
CA PRO A 32 22.00 7.60 -1.57
C PRO A 32 21.81 7.92 -0.09
N GLN A 33 21.05 8.98 0.23
CA GLN A 33 20.73 9.31 1.61
C GLN A 33 20.07 8.13 2.34
N SER A 34 20.46 7.87 3.59
CA SER A 34 20.04 6.73 4.43
C SER A 34 20.67 5.37 4.11
N TYR A 35 21.57 5.30 3.13
CA TYR A 35 22.22 4.06 2.70
C TYR A 35 23.75 4.18 2.75
N THR A 36 24.44 3.07 2.98
CA THR A 36 25.89 3.05 3.14
C THR A 36 26.65 2.73 1.85
N GLY A 37 25.97 2.25 0.81
CA GLY A 37 26.62 1.76 -0.42
C GLY A 37 26.92 0.26 -0.40
N TYR A 38 26.97 -0.35 0.79
CA TYR A 38 27.33 -1.75 0.99
C TYR A 38 26.12 -2.69 1.09
N GLU A 39 24.90 -2.16 1.05
CA GLU A 39 23.70 -3.00 0.97
C GLU A 39 23.62 -3.66 -0.41
N PRO A 40 23.16 -4.92 -0.53
CA PRO A 40 23.07 -5.60 -1.82
C PRO A 40 22.33 -4.81 -2.89
N THR A 41 21.29 -4.07 -2.49
CA THR A 41 20.52 -3.23 -3.41
C THR A 41 21.28 -1.99 -3.84
N THR A 42 21.97 -1.32 -2.91
CA THR A 42 22.79 -0.15 -3.22
C THR A 42 23.98 -0.52 -4.10
N MET A 43 24.67 -1.63 -3.81
CA MET A 43 25.77 -2.13 -4.66
C MET A 43 25.32 -2.38 -6.11
N ARG A 44 24.11 -2.93 -6.31
CA ARG A 44 23.55 -3.10 -7.66
C ARG A 44 23.24 -1.76 -8.33
N ALA A 45 22.71 -0.80 -7.58
CA ALA A 45 22.40 0.53 -8.09
C ALA A 45 23.68 1.28 -8.51
N ILE A 46 24.73 1.24 -7.69
CA ILE A 46 26.05 1.81 -7.99
C ILE A 46 26.64 1.18 -9.25
N ARG A 47 26.62 -0.16 -9.36
CA ARG A 47 27.11 -0.88 -10.56
C ARG A 47 26.37 -0.48 -11.83
N ALA A 48 25.07 -0.23 -11.73
CA ALA A 48 24.23 0.24 -12.82
C ALA A 48 24.26 1.77 -13.01
N ARG A 49 25.10 2.50 -12.26
CA ARG A 49 25.18 3.97 -12.25
C ARG A 49 23.81 4.64 -12.08
N TYR A 50 22.95 4.04 -11.26
CA TYR A 50 21.58 4.46 -11.00
C TYR A 50 20.66 4.55 -12.24
N ASP A 51 21.03 3.92 -13.35
CA ASP A 51 20.15 3.79 -14.52
C ASP A 51 18.98 2.85 -14.20
N ALA A 52 17.75 3.34 -14.35
CA ALA A 52 16.55 2.63 -13.95
C ALA A 52 16.22 1.43 -14.86
N PHE A 53 16.48 1.56 -16.18
CA PHE A 53 16.25 0.51 -17.15
C PHE A 53 17.22 -0.65 -16.90
N VAL A 54 18.50 -0.35 -16.74
CA VAL A 54 19.56 -1.32 -16.47
C VAL A 54 19.31 -2.02 -15.12
N GLN A 55 18.99 -1.27 -14.05
CA GLN A 55 18.64 -1.87 -12.76
C GLN A 55 17.49 -2.87 -12.87
N THR A 56 16.44 -2.50 -13.62
CA THR A 56 15.25 -3.34 -13.84
C THR A 56 15.60 -4.62 -14.59
N ARG A 57 16.23 -4.50 -15.77
CA ARG A 57 16.61 -5.66 -16.60
C ARG A 57 17.56 -6.61 -15.88
N MET A 58 18.58 -6.07 -15.21
CA MET A 58 19.55 -6.89 -14.47
C MET A 58 18.90 -7.65 -13.31
N ARG A 59 17.96 -7.02 -12.59
CA ARG A 59 17.29 -7.67 -11.47
C ARG A 59 16.32 -8.76 -11.94
N MET A 60 15.60 -8.51 -13.04
CA MET A 60 14.71 -9.51 -13.64
C MET A 60 15.49 -10.74 -14.11
N GLN A 61 16.56 -10.53 -14.88
CA GLN A 61 17.44 -11.62 -15.35
C GLN A 61 18.05 -12.41 -14.19
N GLN A 62 18.41 -11.73 -13.09
CA GLN A 62 18.90 -12.41 -11.90
C GLN A 62 17.84 -13.36 -11.31
N PHE A 63 16.59 -12.92 -11.20
CA PHE A 63 15.51 -13.75 -10.68
C PHE A 63 15.19 -14.93 -11.60
N GLU A 64 15.15 -14.71 -12.92
CA GLU A 64 14.96 -15.77 -13.91
C GLU A 64 16.05 -16.85 -13.79
N ARG A 65 17.33 -16.45 -13.64
CA ARG A 65 18.45 -17.39 -13.45
C ARG A 65 18.39 -18.19 -12.15
N LEU A 66 17.73 -17.65 -11.12
CA LEU A 66 17.49 -18.35 -9.86
C LEU A 66 16.23 -19.25 -9.93
N GLY A 67 15.52 -19.26 -11.06
CA GLY A 67 14.30 -20.05 -11.26
C GLY A 67 13.03 -19.39 -10.71
N HIS A 68 13.06 -18.11 -10.36
CA HIS A 68 11.86 -17.37 -9.95
C HIS A 68 11.08 -16.88 -11.17
N SER A 69 9.75 -16.96 -11.10
CA SER A 69 8.88 -16.31 -12.08
C SER A 69 8.95 -14.79 -11.93
N VAL A 70 9.03 -14.10 -13.06
CA VAL A 70 9.04 -12.64 -13.18
C VAL A 70 7.87 -12.13 -14.02
N GLU A 71 6.77 -12.89 -14.06
CA GLU A 71 5.54 -12.51 -14.77
C GLU A 71 4.81 -11.36 -14.08
N LYS A 72 4.86 -11.29 -12.74
CA LYS A 72 4.22 -10.24 -11.93
C LYS A 72 5.29 -9.53 -11.12
N ILE A 73 5.48 -8.24 -11.37
CA ILE A 73 6.56 -7.43 -10.81
C ILE A 73 5.95 -6.27 -10.01
N GLU A 74 6.39 -6.13 -8.75
CA GLU A 74 6.14 -4.94 -7.94
C GLU A 74 7.45 -4.15 -7.81
N PHE A 75 7.43 -2.87 -8.20
CA PHE A 75 8.59 -1.99 -8.03
C PHE A 75 8.59 -1.31 -6.67
N ILE A 76 9.79 -1.05 -6.15
CA ILE A 76 9.99 -0.20 -4.97
C ILE A 76 11.04 0.85 -5.34
N VAL A 77 10.60 2.10 -5.43
CA VAL A 77 11.46 3.27 -5.66
C VAL A 77 11.99 3.75 -4.32
N MET A 78 13.22 3.32 -4.02
CA MET A 78 13.92 3.64 -2.76
C MET A 78 14.75 4.91 -2.86
N GLY A 79 14.89 5.59 -1.72
CA GLY A 79 15.70 6.80 -1.54
C GLY A 79 15.04 7.87 -0.65
N GLY A 80 13.77 7.69 -0.29
CA GLY A 80 13.02 8.53 0.66
C GLY A 80 12.67 9.95 0.20
N THR A 81 13.35 10.49 -0.82
CA THR A 81 13.13 11.85 -1.33
C THR A 81 12.99 11.91 -2.85
N PHE A 82 12.64 10.79 -3.50
CA PHE A 82 12.44 10.76 -4.96
C PHE A 82 11.50 11.86 -5.46
N MET A 83 10.44 12.16 -4.71
CA MET A 83 9.45 13.17 -5.07
C MET A 83 9.97 14.61 -5.02
N SER A 84 11.12 14.88 -4.38
CA SER A 84 11.76 16.21 -4.39
C SER A 84 12.68 16.43 -5.60
N LEU A 85 12.89 15.41 -6.45
CA LEU A 85 13.64 15.57 -7.68
C LEU A 85 12.81 16.29 -8.75
N ASP A 86 13.52 16.91 -9.69
CA ASP A 86 12.92 17.56 -10.84
C ASP A 86 11.93 16.63 -11.59
N LYS A 87 10.80 17.18 -12.02
CA LYS A 87 9.73 16.42 -12.67
C LYS A 87 10.21 15.68 -13.91
N LYS A 88 11.04 16.30 -14.76
CA LYS A 88 11.57 15.66 -15.97
C LYS A 88 12.42 14.44 -15.64
N TYR A 89 13.20 14.50 -14.55
CA TYR A 89 13.94 13.34 -14.07
C TYR A 89 13.01 12.24 -13.55
N ARG A 90 12.03 12.59 -12.72
CA ARG A 90 11.07 11.61 -12.16
C ARG A 90 10.31 10.90 -13.28
N ASP A 91 9.76 11.65 -14.23
CA ASP A 91 9.02 11.11 -15.37
C ASP A 91 9.89 10.16 -16.20
N LYS A 92 11.14 10.56 -16.52
CA LYS A 92 12.06 9.70 -17.28
C LYS A 92 12.46 8.45 -16.50
N PHE A 93 12.66 8.56 -15.19
CA PHE A 93 13.00 7.43 -14.32
C PHE A 93 11.87 6.39 -14.32
N ILE A 94 10.62 6.82 -14.16
CA ILE A 94 9.45 5.92 -14.17
C ILE A 94 9.21 5.33 -15.56
N GLN A 95 9.35 6.13 -16.62
CA GLN A 95 9.33 5.65 -18.00
C GLN A 95 10.31 4.48 -18.17
N SER A 96 11.55 4.64 -17.73
CA SER A 96 12.58 3.58 -17.83
C SER A 96 12.26 2.31 -17.03
N LEU A 97 11.44 2.39 -15.96
CA LEU A 97 10.96 1.19 -15.26
C LEU A 97 9.96 0.41 -16.12
N HIS A 98 8.99 1.11 -16.71
CA HIS A 98 7.99 0.51 -17.60
C HIS A 98 8.63 -0.05 -18.87
N ASP A 99 9.54 0.70 -19.48
CA ASP A 99 10.34 0.27 -20.63
C ASP A 99 11.18 -0.98 -20.32
N GLY A 100 11.73 -1.07 -19.11
CA GLY A 100 12.50 -2.23 -18.66
C GLY A 100 11.66 -3.52 -18.62
N ILE A 101 10.36 -3.39 -18.32
CA ILE A 101 9.39 -4.48 -18.32
C ILE A 101 8.93 -4.81 -19.74
N SER A 102 8.45 -3.81 -20.48
CA SER A 102 7.90 -3.99 -21.83
C SER A 102 8.95 -4.43 -22.84
N GLY A 103 10.21 -4.06 -22.61
CA GLY A 103 11.30 -4.22 -23.58
C GLY A 103 11.39 -3.09 -24.60
N SER A 104 10.49 -2.10 -24.52
CA SER A 104 10.47 -0.95 -25.41
C SER A 104 11.56 0.05 -24.99
N GLY A 105 12.70 0.09 -25.70
CA GLY A 105 13.79 1.02 -25.38
C GLY A 105 13.57 2.47 -25.85
N ASN A 106 12.52 2.73 -26.63
CA ASN A 106 12.36 3.95 -27.44
C ASN A 106 11.03 4.69 -27.21
N SER A 107 10.34 4.47 -26.10
CA SER A 107 9.11 5.21 -25.81
C SER A 107 9.38 6.72 -25.77
N THR A 108 8.46 7.50 -26.32
CA THR A 108 8.59 8.96 -26.46
C THR A 108 8.10 9.70 -25.23
N SER A 109 7.19 9.08 -24.47
CA SER A 109 6.54 9.69 -23.30
C SER A 109 6.26 8.68 -22.19
N LEU A 110 6.03 9.20 -20.98
CA LEU A 110 5.64 8.41 -19.82
C LEU A 110 4.30 7.69 -20.03
N SER A 111 3.29 8.38 -20.56
CA SER A 111 1.96 7.81 -20.80
C SER A 111 2.01 6.66 -21.80
N GLU A 112 2.80 6.79 -22.86
CA GLU A 112 3.07 5.71 -23.82
C GLU A 112 3.71 4.50 -23.13
N SER A 113 4.73 4.73 -22.29
CA SER A 113 5.44 3.67 -21.56
C SER A 113 4.52 2.91 -20.61
N VAL A 114 3.67 3.63 -19.88
CA VAL A 114 2.64 3.05 -19.01
C VAL A 114 1.67 2.19 -19.82
N ARG A 115 1.17 2.70 -20.96
CA ARG A 115 0.27 1.96 -21.84
C ARG A 115 0.93 0.69 -22.38
N LEU A 116 2.17 0.75 -22.86
CA LEU A 116 2.89 -0.43 -23.36
C LEU A 116 3.13 -1.46 -22.25
N SER A 117 3.43 -1.00 -21.03
CA SER A 117 3.60 -1.87 -19.88
C SER A 117 2.33 -2.61 -19.45
N GLU A 118 1.14 -2.09 -19.78
CA GLU A 118 -0.13 -2.74 -19.49
C GLU A 118 -0.31 -4.04 -20.31
N PHE A 119 0.08 -3.98 -21.58
CA PHE A 119 -0.04 -5.10 -22.53
C PHE A 119 1.20 -6.02 -22.56
N SER A 120 2.30 -5.64 -21.92
CA SER A 120 3.50 -6.48 -21.82
C SER A 120 3.21 -7.86 -21.23
N ALA A 121 3.92 -8.90 -21.67
CA ALA A 121 3.86 -10.24 -21.07
C ALA A 121 4.24 -10.22 -19.58
N LYS A 122 5.14 -9.31 -19.18
CA LYS A 122 5.52 -9.10 -17.78
C LYS A 122 4.69 -7.94 -17.24
N LYS A 123 3.98 -8.17 -16.14
CA LYS A 123 2.99 -7.24 -15.61
C LYS A 123 3.56 -6.45 -14.44
N CYS A 124 3.53 -5.12 -14.55
CA CYS A 124 3.75 -4.22 -13.42
C CYS A 124 2.49 -4.23 -12.53
N VAL A 125 2.51 -5.02 -11.45
CA VAL A 125 1.33 -5.18 -10.56
C VAL A 125 1.23 -4.08 -9.50
N GLY A 126 2.27 -3.25 -9.37
CA GLY A 126 2.26 -2.07 -8.51
C GLY A 126 3.62 -1.40 -8.44
N ILE A 127 3.61 -0.10 -8.17
CA ILE A 127 4.80 0.67 -7.81
C ILE A 127 4.63 1.20 -6.40
N THR A 128 5.66 0.99 -5.59
CA THR A 128 5.80 1.59 -4.25
C THR A 128 6.79 2.75 -4.33
N ILE A 129 6.40 3.93 -3.85
CA ILE A 129 7.29 5.09 -3.76
C ILE A 129 7.53 5.45 -2.29
N GLU A 130 8.80 5.50 -1.89
CA GLU A 130 9.21 6.01 -0.58
C GLU A 130 9.32 7.55 -0.65
N THR A 131 8.66 8.23 0.28
CA THR A 131 8.68 9.70 0.32
C THR A 131 8.59 10.23 1.75
N ARG A 132 8.70 11.55 1.89
CA ARG A 132 8.46 12.27 3.13
C ARG A 132 7.01 12.79 3.16
N PRO A 133 6.42 13.00 4.36
CA PRO A 133 5.07 13.55 4.50
C PRO A 133 4.89 14.90 3.78
N ASP A 134 5.91 15.76 3.83
CA ASP A 134 5.95 17.08 3.20
C ASP A 134 6.12 17.06 1.67
N TYR A 135 6.16 15.87 1.06
CA TYR A 135 6.19 15.66 -0.40
C TYR A 135 5.01 14.78 -0.86
N CYS A 136 3.87 14.91 -0.18
CA CYS A 136 2.62 14.20 -0.47
C CYS A 136 1.41 15.15 -0.64
N HIS A 137 1.64 16.38 -1.11
CA HIS A 137 0.58 17.28 -1.55
C HIS A 137 -0.18 16.76 -2.79
N GLU A 138 -1.32 17.37 -3.10
CA GLU A 138 -2.23 16.92 -4.17
C GLU A 138 -1.56 16.79 -5.55
N ASN A 139 -0.67 17.71 -5.90
CA ASN A 139 0.12 17.67 -7.13
C ASN A 139 1.07 16.46 -7.17
N HIS A 140 1.76 16.17 -6.06
CA HIS A 140 2.63 15.00 -5.93
C HIS A 140 1.83 13.70 -6.02
N ILE A 141 0.64 13.66 -5.41
CA ILE A 141 -0.28 12.53 -5.49
C ILE A 141 -0.74 12.30 -6.93
N ALA A 142 -1.10 13.35 -7.66
CA ALA A 142 -1.47 13.26 -9.08
C ALA A 142 -0.34 12.69 -9.94
N ASP A 143 0.90 13.18 -9.74
CA ASP A 143 2.08 12.63 -10.43
C ASP A 143 2.25 11.14 -10.11
N MET A 144 2.20 10.74 -8.84
CA MET A 144 2.36 9.35 -8.43
C MET A 144 1.26 8.43 -9.00
N LEU A 145 0.03 8.92 -9.13
CA LEU A 145 -1.07 8.18 -9.75
C LEU A 145 -0.77 7.96 -11.24
N SER A 146 -0.31 9.01 -11.94
CA SER A 146 0.09 8.93 -13.35
C SER A 146 1.24 7.96 -13.60
N TYR A 147 2.10 7.75 -12.58
CA TYR A 147 3.21 6.79 -12.62
C TYR A 147 2.74 5.34 -12.49
N GLY A 148 1.48 5.08 -12.13
CA GLY A 148 1.00 3.74 -11.77
C GLY A 148 1.39 3.31 -10.36
N CYS A 149 1.65 4.28 -9.46
CA CYS A 149 1.88 4.01 -8.05
C CYS A 149 0.61 3.51 -7.37
N THR A 150 0.76 2.53 -6.49
CA THR A 150 -0.37 1.92 -5.73
C THR A 150 -0.10 1.90 -4.22
N ARG A 151 1.15 2.16 -3.80
CA ARG A 151 1.56 2.15 -2.40
C ARG A 151 2.56 3.24 -2.12
N LEU A 152 2.37 3.96 -1.03
CA LEU A 152 3.31 4.95 -0.54
C LEU A 152 3.91 4.48 0.77
N GLU A 153 5.21 4.70 0.92
CA GLU A 153 5.86 4.51 2.20
C GLU A 153 6.35 5.83 2.76
N ILE A 154 5.86 6.17 3.95
CA ILE A 154 6.01 7.49 4.54
C ILE A 154 6.94 7.40 5.75
N GLY A 155 8.02 8.16 5.68
CA GLY A 155 9.04 8.20 6.73
C GLY A 155 8.66 9.04 7.94
N ILE A 156 7.65 8.64 8.73
CA ILE A 156 7.17 9.38 9.93
C ILE A 156 8.14 9.29 11.12
N GLN A 157 8.78 8.11 11.27
CA GLN A 157 9.73 7.73 12.32
C GLN A 157 9.18 7.69 13.74
N THR A 158 8.35 8.64 14.14
CA THR A 158 7.75 8.76 15.47
C THR A 158 6.45 9.55 15.41
N VAL A 159 5.63 9.47 16.46
CA VAL A 159 4.36 10.22 16.60
C VAL A 159 4.52 11.48 17.45
N TYR A 160 5.75 11.80 17.88
CA TYR A 160 6.03 12.86 18.85
C TYR A 160 6.73 14.07 18.22
N GLU A 161 6.10 15.25 18.30
CA GLU A 161 6.58 16.50 17.71
C GLU A 161 7.95 16.96 18.26
N ASP A 162 8.16 16.85 19.57
CA ASP A 162 9.43 17.19 20.22
C ASP A 162 10.60 16.33 19.72
N VAL A 163 10.33 15.06 19.43
CA VAL A 163 11.35 14.13 18.90
C VAL A 163 11.64 14.46 17.44
N VAL A 164 10.61 14.68 16.62
CA VAL A 164 10.75 15.08 15.21
C VAL A 164 11.59 16.36 15.09
N LYS A 165 11.37 17.33 15.97
CA LYS A 165 12.18 18.56 16.07
C LYS A 165 13.61 18.27 16.53
N TYR A 166 13.80 17.47 17.58
CA TYR A 166 15.14 17.15 18.11
C TYR A 166 16.02 16.44 17.07
N VAL A 167 15.44 15.51 16.30
CA VAL A 167 16.18 14.72 15.30
C VAL A 167 16.40 15.45 13.97
N ASN A 168 15.96 16.71 13.87
CA ASN A 168 15.93 17.51 12.65
C ASN A 168 15.31 16.75 11.47
N ARG A 169 14.08 16.25 11.67
CA ARG A 169 13.41 15.41 10.66
C ARG A 169 12.97 16.19 9.41
N GLY A 170 12.65 17.46 9.61
CA GLY A 170 12.30 18.42 8.55
C GLY A 170 10.81 18.53 8.20
N HIS A 171 9.91 17.83 8.92
CA HIS A 171 8.45 17.94 8.84
C HIS A 171 7.84 17.98 10.25
N THR A 172 6.52 18.12 10.35
CA THR A 172 5.72 18.07 11.59
C THR A 172 4.82 16.82 11.63
N ILE A 173 4.24 16.50 12.78
CA ILE A 173 3.21 15.44 12.87
C ILE A 173 1.92 15.87 12.15
N ALA A 174 1.61 17.17 12.07
CA ALA A 174 0.49 17.65 11.26
C ALA A 174 0.66 17.31 9.78
N ASP A 175 1.88 17.47 9.23
CA ASP A 175 2.19 17.06 7.84
C ASP A 175 1.95 15.55 7.62
N VAL A 176 2.22 14.73 8.65
CA VAL A 176 1.97 13.28 8.61
C VAL A 176 0.48 12.98 8.53
N ILE A 177 -0.32 13.61 9.39
CA ILE A 177 -1.76 13.40 9.46
C ILE A 177 -2.43 13.82 8.15
N ASP A 178 -2.05 15.00 7.62
CA ASP A 178 -2.57 15.50 6.34
C ASP A 178 -2.13 14.62 5.17
N CYS A 179 -0.87 14.18 5.14
CA CYS A 179 -0.35 13.23 4.16
C CYS A 179 -1.18 11.93 4.17
N PHE A 180 -1.44 11.37 5.34
CA PHE A 180 -2.18 10.11 5.46
C PHE A 180 -3.61 10.24 4.95
N ARG A 181 -4.27 11.33 5.31
CA ARG A 181 -5.61 11.63 4.81
C ARG A 181 -5.65 11.73 3.29
N LEU A 182 -4.81 12.59 2.71
CA LEU A 182 -4.76 12.80 1.26
C LEU A 182 -4.47 11.49 0.53
N CYS A 183 -3.54 10.69 1.04
CA CYS A 183 -3.17 9.41 0.44
C CYS A 183 -4.31 8.38 0.52
N LYS A 184 -5.01 8.29 1.66
CA LYS A 184 -6.17 7.38 1.82
C LYS A 184 -7.33 7.79 0.91
N ASP A 185 -7.61 9.09 0.80
CA ASP A 185 -8.68 9.61 -0.06
C ASP A 185 -8.35 9.50 -1.55
N ALA A 186 -7.07 9.45 -1.93
CA ALA A 186 -6.63 9.08 -3.28
C ALA A 186 -6.50 7.55 -3.49
N GLY A 187 -6.87 6.74 -2.50
CA GLY A 187 -6.88 5.28 -2.60
C GLY A 187 -5.57 4.57 -2.27
N TYR A 188 -4.46 5.27 -2.05
CA TYR A 188 -3.17 4.63 -1.80
C TYR A 188 -3.16 3.73 -0.59
N LYS A 189 -2.40 2.64 -0.67
CA LYS A 189 -1.94 1.88 0.50
C LYS A 189 -0.82 2.64 1.19
N ILE A 190 -0.86 2.73 2.51
CA ILE A 190 0.13 3.49 3.28
C ILE A 190 0.95 2.57 4.17
N VAL A 191 2.27 2.66 4.06
CA VAL A 191 3.22 1.99 4.94
C VAL A 191 3.99 3.04 5.73
N ALA A 192 3.86 3.05 7.06
CA ALA A 192 4.63 3.97 7.89
C ALA A 192 6.00 3.36 8.23
N HIS A 193 7.07 4.14 8.10
CA HIS A 193 8.36 3.79 8.68
C HIS A 193 8.44 4.33 10.09
N LEU A 194 8.72 3.47 11.06
CA LEU A 194 8.84 3.80 12.48
C LEU A 194 10.26 3.49 12.96
N MET A 195 10.81 4.34 13.81
CA MET A 195 12.12 4.16 14.43
C MET A 195 12.03 4.16 15.96
N PRO A 196 11.96 2.98 16.59
CA PRO A 196 12.12 2.87 18.03
C PRO A 196 13.53 3.30 18.47
N ASN A 197 13.66 3.69 19.75
CA ASN A 197 14.92 4.08 20.38
C ASN A 197 15.59 5.33 19.75
N LEU A 198 14.79 6.25 19.21
CA LEU A 198 15.28 7.59 18.88
C LEU A 198 15.76 8.32 20.15
N PRO A 199 16.67 9.30 20.04
CA PRO A 199 17.05 10.15 21.17
C PRO A 199 15.82 10.77 21.83
N THR A 200 15.92 11.04 23.13
CA THR A 200 14.86 11.62 23.99
C THR A 200 13.59 10.78 24.18
N VAL A 201 13.53 9.56 23.61
CA VAL A 201 12.41 8.63 23.78
C VAL A 201 12.79 7.50 24.74
N SER A 202 11.95 7.24 25.74
CA SER A 202 12.09 6.11 26.66
C SER A 202 11.36 4.87 26.12
N ALA A 203 11.66 3.70 26.70
CA ALA A 203 11.02 2.44 26.34
C ALA A 203 9.49 2.49 26.44
N ASP A 204 8.96 3.04 27.53
CA ASP A 204 7.51 3.18 27.74
C ASP A 204 6.89 4.13 26.70
N ARG A 205 7.64 5.18 26.33
CA ARG A 205 7.22 6.17 25.34
C ARG A 205 7.22 5.60 23.91
N ASP A 206 8.14 4.69 23.59
CA ASP A 206 8.11 3.91 22.34
C ASP A 206 6.88 2.99 22.27
N ILE A 207 6.57 2.29 23.36
CA ILE A 207 5.38 1.41 23.45
C ILE A 207 4.10 2.22 23.30
N GLU A 208 3.98 3.33 24.03
CA GLU A 208 2.83 4.24 23.95
C GLU A 208 2.70 4.88 22.57
N GLY A 209 3.83 5.27 21.95
CA GLY A 209 3.83 5.81 20.59
C GLY A 209 3.29 4.81 19.56
N PHE A 210 3.57 3.52 19.77
CA PHE A 210 3.02 2.45 18.93
C PHE A 210 1.52 2.26 19.16
N ARG A 211 1.06 2.31 20.42
CA ARG A 211 -0.38 2.25 20.74
C ARG A 211 -1.13 3.41 20.08
N ILE A 212 -0.61 4.63 20.18
CA ILE A 212 -1.18 5.81 19.50
C ILE A 212 -1.28 5.57 17.99
N LEU A 213 -0.21 5.07 17.36
CA LEU A 213 -0.19 4.79 15.92
C LEU A 213 -1.25 3.74 15.50
N ALA A 214 -1.52 2.75 16.35
CA ALA A 214 -2.50 1.70 16.10
C ALA A 214 -3.95 2.14 16.34
N GLU A 215 -4.18 2.95 17.38
CA GLU A 215 -5.52 3.27 17.88
C GLU A 215 -6.05 4.63 17.38
N ASN A 216 -5.19 5.64 17.20
CA ASN A 216 -5.62 6.97 16.77
C ASN A 216 -6.04 6.95 15.28
N PRO A 217 -7.29 7.36 14.94
CA PRO A 217 -7.78 7.41 13.57
C PRO A 217 -6.98 8.31 12.63
N ASP A 218 -6.21 9.27 13.13
CA ASP A 218 -5.37 10.14 12.29
C ASP A 218 -4.24 9.37 11.58
N PHE A 219 -3.83 8.22 12.14
CA PHE A 219 -2.78 7.37 11.59
C PHE A 219 -3.35 6.13 10.89
N ARG A 220 -3.59 5.04 11.63
CA ARG A 220 -4.16 3.76 11.13
C ARG A 220 -3.74 3.39 9.69
N GLN A 221 -2.42 3.36 9.50
CA GLN A 221 -1.76 2.91 8.27
C GLN A 221 -2.07 1.44 7.94
N ASP A 222 -1.78 1.00 6.72
CA ASP A 222 -2.00 -0.38 6.26
C ASP A 222 -0.80 -1.29 6.52
N GLY A 223 0.37 -0.71 6.72
CA GLY A 223 1.60 -1.47 6.97
C GLY A 223 2.66 -0.70 7.74
N LEU A 224 3.64 -1.45 8.24
CA LEU A 224 4.73 -0.94 9.04
C LEU A 224 6.08 -1.45 8.56
N LYS A 225 7.08 -0.57 8.59
CA LYS A 225 8.50 -0.92 8.59
C LYS A 225 9.11 -0.37 9.88
N ILE A 226 9.43 -1.27 10.79
CA ILE A 226 10.00 -0.95 12.10
C ILE A 226 11.51 -1.05 11.98
N TYR A 227 12.20 0.03 12.30
CA TYR A 227 13.64 0.18 12.15
C TYR A 227 14.24 0.70 13.45
N PRO A 228 14.60 -0.18 14.40
CA PRO A 228 15.30 0.24 15.61
C PRO A 228 16.51 1.12 15.26
N THR A 229 16.69 2.20 16.01
CA THR A 229 17.74 3.19 15.73
C THR A 229 19.12 2.56 15.83
N LEU A 230 19.96 2.80 14.82
CA LEU A 230 21.34 2.31 14.75
C LEU A 230 22.30 3.49 14.79
N VAL A 231 23.37 3.35 15.59
CA VAL A 231 24.46 4.33 15.66
C VAL A 231 25.48 3.98 14.58
N MET A 232 25.67 4.91 13.65
CA MET A 232 26.52 4.73 12.47
C MET A 232 27.58 5.84 12.41
N ARG A 233 28.82 5.48 12.08
CA ARG A 233 29.90 6.48 11.89
C ARG A 233 29.48 7.54 10.87
N GLY A 234 29.90 8.79 11.10
CA GLY A 234 29.61 9.93 10.23
C GLY A 234 28.23 10.54 10.43
N THR A 235 27.48 10.12 11.44
CA THR A 235 26.18 10.72 11.81
C THR A 235 26.32 11.58 13.06
N VAL A 236 25.46 12.59 13.21
CA VAL A 236 25.39 13.41 14.43
C VAL A 236 25.05 12.53 15.66
N LEU A 237 24.22 11.51 15.47
CA LEU A 237 23.90 10.53 16.52
C LEU A 237 25.14 9.79 17.04
N TYR A 238 26.11 9.51 16.17
CA TYR A 238 27.38 8.88 16.56
C TYR A 238 28.24 9.80 17.44
N ASP A 239 28.23 11.10 17.17
CA ASP A 239 28.92 12.07 18.03
C ASP A 239 28.20 12.20 19.39
N GLN A 240 26.87 12.23 19.41
CA GLN A 240 26.09 12.19 20.65
C GLN A 240 26.36 10.92 21.46
N TRP A 241 26.48 9.77 20.79
CA TRP A 241 26.84 8.50 21.43
C TRP A 241 28.25 8.54 22.03
N LYS A 242 29.24 9.07 21.29
CA LYS A 242 30.62 9.26 21.79
C LYS A 242 30.68 10.16 23.03
N GLN A 243 29.87 11.22 23.03
CA GLN A 243 29.76 12.16 24.14
C GLN A 243 28.90 11.63 25.31
N ARG A 244 28.37 10.41 25.20
CA ARG A 244 27.45 9.78 26.17
C ARG A 244 26.13 10.52 26.37
N LEU A 245 25.74 11.37 25.42
CA LEU A 245 24.44 12.04 25.36
C LEU A 245 23.33 11.11 24.82
N TYR A 246 23.70 10.07 24.06
CA TYR A 246 22.80 9.03 23.60
C TYR A 246 23.32 7.64 23.97
N ARG A 247 22.40 6.73 24.32
CA ARG A 247 22.68 5.31 24.55
C ARG A 247 21.60 4.48 23.86
N SER A 248 22.02 3.50 23.06
CA SER A 248 21.10 2.52 22.52
C SER A 248 20.52 1.65 23.62
N TYR A 249 19.35 1.07 23.38
CA TYR A 249 18.82 0.02 24.25
C TYR A 249 19.78 -1.17 24.32
N ASN A 250 19.75 -1.84 25.47
CA ASN A 250 20.34 -3.16 25.55
C ASN A 250 19.59 -4.11 24.58
N PRO A 251 20.30 -5.00 23.86
CA PRO A 251 19.67 -5.90 22.88
C PRO A 251 18.52 -6.74 23.42
N LEU A 252 18.60 -7.23 24.66
CA LEU A 252 17.52 -8.01 25.28
C LEU A 252 16.30 -7.14 25.57
N SER A 253 16.53 -5.94 26.12
CA SER A 253 15.47 -4.97 26.37
C SER A 253 14.80 -4.50 25.08
N LEU A 254 15.55 -4.34 23.98
CA LEU A 254 14.99 -4.00 22.68
C LEU A 254 14.00 -5.09 22.20
N ILE A 255 14.37 -6.37 22.35
CA ILE A 255 13.48 -7.49 21.99
C ILE A 255 12.19 -7.45 22.82
N ASP A 256 12.29 -7.16 24.12
CA ASP A 256 11.13 -7.03 25.01
C ASP A 256 10.20 -5.89 24.60
N ILE A 257 10.78 -4.73 24.31
CA ILE A 257 10.05 -3.53 23.89
C ILE A 257 9.33 -3.81 22.57
N LEU A 258 10.04 -4.36 21.58
CA LEU A 258 9.47 -4.71 20.28
C LEU A 258 8.34 -5.76 20.40
N ALA A 259 8.50 -6.77 21.25
CA ALA A 259 7.45 -7.77 21.50
C ALA A 259 6.16 -7.13 22.03
N LYS A 260 6.28 -6.17 22.96
CA LYS A 260 5.15 -5.41 23.50
C LYS A 260 4.55 -4.45 22.46
N MET A 261 5.37 -3.78 21.66
CA MET A 261 4.91 -2.91 20.57
C MET A 261 4.09 -3.69 19.53
N ILE A 262 4.63 -4.81 19.04
CA ILE A 262 3.99 -5.61 17.98
C ILE A 262 2.65 -6.23 18.44
N ALA A 263 2.46 -6.43 19.74
CA ALA A 263 1.19 -6.91 20.28
C ALA A 263 0.00 -5.96 20.02
N TYR A 264 0.25 -4.66 19.81
CA TYR A 264 -0.78 -3.68 19.44
C TYR A 264 -1.15 -3.69 17.95
N VAL A 265 -0.44 -4.46 17.12
CA VAL A 265 -0.67 -4.47 15.67
C VAL A 265 -2.04 -5.06 15.37
N PRO A 266 -2.95 -4.29 14.74
CA PRO A 266 -4.27 -4.80 14.42
C PRO A 266 -4.23 -5.73 13.21
N PRO A 267 -5.24 -6.59 13.03
CA PRO A 267 -5.25 -7.64 12.01
C PRO A 267 -5.26 -7.14 10.56
N TRP A 268 -5.57 -5.85 10.32
CA TRP A 268 -5.51 -5.22 9.01
C TRP A 268 -4.14 -4.59 8.69
N VAL A 269 -3.15 -4.69 9.58
CA VAL A 269 -1.80 -4.13 9.38
C VAL A 269 -0.80 -5.22 9.05
N ARG A 270 0.08 -4.94 8.08
CA ARG A 270 1.21 -5.81 7.71
C ARG A 270 2.54 -5.26 8.20
N ILE A 271 3.31 -6.02 8.97
CA ILE A 271 4.71 -5.65 9.25
C ILE A 271 5.61 -6.21 8.16
N TYR A 272 6.15 -5.33 7.32
CA TYR A 272 7.06 -5.69 6.24
C TYR A 272 8.46 -6.04 6.78
N ARG A 273 8.99 -5.21 7.69
CA ARG A 273 10.34 -5.35 8.25
C ARG A 273 10.39 -4.92 9.72
N ILE A 274 11.29 -5.56 10.48
CA ILE A 274 11.60 -5.24 11.89
C ILE A 274 13.05 -4.76 12.05
N GLN A 275 13.82 -4.74 10.94
CA GLN A 275 15.20 -4.24 10.89
C GLN A 275 15.53 -3.77 9.47
N ARG A 276 16.58 -2.94 9.34
CA ARG A 276 17.14 -2.52 8.04
C ARG A 276 18.17 -3.51 7.53
N ASP A 277 18.38 -3.51 6.22
CA ASP A 277 19.42 -4.31 5.55
C ASP A 277 20.80 -3.63 5.63
N ILE A 278 21.20 -3.16 6.81
CA ILE A 278 22.51 -2.52 7.01
C ILE A 278 23.52 -3.60 7.42
N PRO A 279 24.71 -3.70 6.78
CA PRO A 279 25.76 -4.62 7.22
C PRO A 279 26.17 -4.36 8.67
N MET A 280 26.09 -5.37 9.53
CA MET A 280 26.43 -5.26 10.95
C MET A 280 27.84 -4.71 11.24
N PRO A 281 28.89 -5.01 10.44
CA PRO A 281 30.22 -4.40 10.66
C PRO A 281 30.26 -2.87 10.59
N LEU A 282 29.25 -2.23 9.98
CA LEU A 282 29.15 -0.77 9.90
C LEU A 282 28.41 -0.16 11.09
N VAL A 283 27.70 -0.98 11.88
CA VAL A 283 26.89 -0.56 13.02
C VAL A 283 27.79 -0.49 14.25
N THR A 284 27.84 0.70 14.88
CA THR A 284 28.62 0.91 16.11
C THR A 284 27.85 0.48 17.36
N SER A 285 26.55 0.76 17.42
CA SER A 285 25.68 0.46 18.56
C SER A 285 24.23 0.33 18.09
N GLY A 286 23.44 -0.53 18.74
CA GLY A 286 22.04 -0.79 18.39
C GLY A 286 21.74 -2.29 18.30
N VAL A 287 21.17 -2.73 17.18
CA VAL A 287 20.86 -4.14 16.94
C VAL A 287 22.14 -4.95 16.69
N GLU A 288 22.29 -6.10 17.35
CA GLU A 288 23.48 -6.95 17.25
C GLU A 288 23.30 -8.19 16.36
N SER A 289 22.07 -8.56 16.00
CA SER A 289 21.79 -9.81 15.28
C SER A 289 20.85 -9.62 14.10
N GLY A 290 21.09 -10.36 13.01
CA GLY A 290 20.29 -10.31 11.80
C GLY A 290 18.95 -11.06 11.85
N ASN A 291 18.62 -11.79 12.93
CA ASN A 291 17.37 -12.54 13.08
C ASN A 291 16.40 -11.91 14.09
N LEU A 292 16.32 -10.57 14.15
CA LEU A 292 15.53 -9.86 15.16
C LEU A 292 14.03 -10.26 15.14
N ARG A 293 13.45 -10.49 13.95
CA ARG A 293 12.04 -10.91 13.83
C ARG A 293 11.77 -12.20 14.59
N GLU A 294 12.60 -13.21 14.41
CA GLU A 294 12.46 -14.52 15.07
C GLU A 294 12.54 -14.36 16.59
N LYS A 295 13.55 -13.63 17.07
CA LYS A 295 13.73 -13.37 18.51
C LYS A 295 12.53 -12.64 19.13
N VAL A 296 11.96 -11.67 18.42
CA VAL A 296 10.79 -10.93 18.89
C VAL A 296 9.55 -11.83 18.93
N ILE A 297 9.31 -12.67 17.92
CA ILE A 297 8.19 -13.62 17.93
C ILE A 297 8.32 -14.64 19.07
N ASN A 298 9.52 -15.18 19.29
CA ASN A 298 9.76 -16.10 20.42
C ASN A 298 9.51 -15.40 21.76
N ARG A 299 9.97 -14.15 21.92
CA ARG A 299 9.71 -13.37 23.13
C ARG A 299 8.23 -13.05 23.32
N MET A 300 7.47 -12.82 22.26
CA MET A 300 6.02 -12.67 22.34
C MET A 300 5.36 -13.96 22.87
N HIS A 301 5.82 -15.12 22.40
CA HIS A 301 5.35 -16.41 22.91
C HIS A 301 5.65 -16.59 24.40
N ASP A 302 6.85 -16.22 24.87
CA ASP A 302 7.21 -16.24 26.30
C ASP A 302 6.25 -15.39 27.15
N TYR A 303 5.74 -14.29 26.60
CA TYR A 303 4.76 -13.41 27.26
C TYR A 303 3.30 -13.83 27.06
N GLY A 304 3.02 -14.91 26.31
CA GLY A 304 1.65 -15.28 25.94
C GLY A 304 0.97 -14.27 25.01
N LEU A 305 1.74 -13.41 24.33
CA LEU A 305 1.26 -12.43 23.37
C LEU A 305 1.14 -13.06 21.98
N LYS A 306 0.13 -12.64 21.21
CA LYS A 306 -0.08 -13.10 19.83
C LYS A 306 0.24 -12.00 18.83
N CYS A 307 1.01 -12.34 17.79
CA CYS A 307 1.23 -11.46 16.64
C CYS A 307 0.12 -11.70 15.62
N ARG A 308 -0.78 -10.72 15.46
CA ARG A 308 -1.92 -10.82 14.52
C ARG A 308 -1.71 -10.05 13.22
N ASP A 309 -0.47 -9.67 12.91
CA ASP A 309 -0.17 -8.97 11.67
C ASP A 309 -0.49 -9.85 10.44
N ILE A 310 -0.79 -9.20 9.32
CA ILE A 310 -1.14 -9.87 8.07
C ILE A 310 -0.06 -10.88 7.64
N ARG A 311 1.22 -10.54 7.83
CA ARG A 311 2.34 -11.37 7.37
C ARG A 311 2.47 -12.68 8.14
N THR A 312 2.16 -12.71 9.44
CA THR A 312 2.25 -13.94 10.24
C THR A 312 1.07 -14.87 9.96
N ARG A 313 -0.06 -14.31 9.52
CA ARG A 313 -1.29 -15.05 9.26
C ARG A 313 -1.45 -15.51 7.80
N GLU A 314 -0.71 -14.96 6.84
CA GLU A 314 -0.85 -15.32 5.43
C GLU A 314 -0.63 -16.83 5.19
N VAL A 315 -1.50 -17.47 4.42
CA VAL A 315 -1.51 -18.94 4.17
C VAL A 315 -0.13 -19.46 3.75
N GLY A 316 0.61 -18.70 2.95
CA GLY A 316 1.95 -19.06 2.52
C GLY A 316 2.96 -19.23 3.67
N VAL A 317 2.84 -18.43 4.73
CA VAL A 317 3.68 -18.58 5.93
C VAL A 317 3.15 -19.71 6.80
N ALA A 318 1.83 -19.85 6.92
CA ALA A 318 1.21 -20.94 7.69
C ALA A 318 1.54 -22.34 7.13
N GLU A 319 1.57 -22.49 5.81
CA GLU A 319 1.91 -23.74 5.12
C GLU A 319 3.36 -24.17 5.37
N ILE A 320 4.31 -23.21 5.43
CA ILE A 320 5.71 -23.49 5.81
C ILE A 320 5.79 -24.09 7.22
N HIS A 321 4.86 -23.72 8.10
CA HIS A 321 4.74 -24.24 9.45
C HIS A 321 3.84 -25.49 9.53
N ASN A 322 3.59 -26.19 8.42
CA ASN A 322 2.78 -27.41 8.31
C ASN A 322 1.30 -27.28 8.72
N ASN A 323 0.74 -26.06 8.71
CA ASN A 323 -0.69 -25.86 8.95
C ASN A 323 -1.46 -26.01 7.63
N LYS A 324 -2.06 -27.18 7.39
CA LYS A 324 -2.97 -27.37 6.24
C LYS A 324 -4.28 -26.60 6.48
N VAL A 325 -4.68 -25.82 5.49
CA VAL A 325 -5.97 -25.10 5.49
C VAL A 325 -7.07 -26.06 5.07
N ASP A 326 -8.12 -26.13 5.89
CA ASP A 326 -9.33 -26.87 5.55
C ASP A 326 -10.30 -25.93 4.81
N ALA A 327 -10.78 -26.36 3.64
CA ALA A 327 -11.63 -25.54 2.79
C ALA A 327 -13.02 -25.30 3.38
N ASP A 328 -13.51 -26.22 4.22
CA ASP A 328 -14.87 -26.18 4.77
C ASP A 328 -15.01 -25.19 5.94
N VAL A 329 -13.90 -24.63 6.43
CA VAL A 329 -13.83 -23.76 7.62
C VAL A 329 -13.57 -22.28 7.24
N ILE A 330 -13.47 -21.98 5.96
CA ILE A 330 -13.12 -20.63 5.48
C ILE A 330 -14.35 -19.71 5.59
N GLU A 331 -14.19 -18.59 6.29
CA GLU A 331 -15.24 -17.59 6.50
C GLU A 331 -14.85 -16.23 5.91
N LEU A 332 -15.84 -15.49 5.40
CA LEU A 332 -15.69 -14.07 5.06
C LEU A 332 -15.84 -13.24 6.33
N ILE A 333 -14.77 -12.56 6.73
CA ILE A 333 -14.71 -11.69 7.91
C ILE A 333 -14.58 -10.23 7.46
N ARG A 334 -15.38 -9.36 8.06
CA ARG A 334 -15.32 -7.90 7.89
C ARG A 334 -14.89 -7.23 9.20
N ARG A 335 -13.99 -6.26 9.10
CA ARG A 335 -13.58 -5.39 10.21
C ARG A 335 -13.64 -3.94 9.76
N ASP A 336 -14.47 -3.15 10.42
CA ASP A 336 -14.64 -1.74 10.14
C ASP A 336 -13.88 -0.86 11.13
N TYR A 337 -13.24 0.20 10.64
CA TYR A 337 -12.57 1.18 11.47
C TYR A 337 -12.57 2.56 10.79
N THR A 338 -12.54 3.61 11.60
CA THR A 338 -12.35 4.98 11.10
C THR A 338 -10.88 5.25 10.84
N ALA A 339 -10.54 5.92 9.75
CA ALA A 339 -9.17 6.40 9.52
C ALA A 339 -9.20 7.65 8.66
N SER A 340 -8.56 8.72 9.14
CA SER A 340 -8.44 10.02 8.46
C SER A 340 -9.79 10.49 7.89
N ASP A 341 -10.79 10.62 8.77
CA ASP A 341 -12.20 10.98 8.50
C ASP A 341 -12.98 10.09 7.53
N GLY A 342 -12.40 8.98 7.07
CA GLY A 342 -13.10 8.00 6.24
C GLY A 342 -13.46 6.75 7.02
N TRP A 343 -14.34 5.97 6.40
CA TRP A 343 -14.72 4.64 6.87
C TRP A 343 -13.96 3.60 6.05
N GLU A 344 -13.10 2.84 6.72
CA GLU A 344 -12.38 1.70 6.16
C GLU A 344 -13.09 0.40 6.54
N SER A 345 -13.28 -0.47 5.55
CA SER A 345 -13.75 -1.84 5.71
C SER A 345 -12.68 -2.79 5.21
N PHE A 346 -12.11 -3.57 6.13
CA PHE A 346 -11.17 -4.66 5.83
C PHE A 346 -11.95 -5.97 5.69
N LEU A 347 -12.08 -6.43 4.46
CA LEU A 347 -12.71 -7.71 4.11
C LEU A 347 -11.61 -8.76 3.96
N SER A 348 -11.85 -9.96 4.47
CA SER A 348 -10.87 -11.03 4.43
C SER A 348 -11.52 -12.40 4.43
N TYR A 349 -10.97 -13.33 3.66
CA TYR A 349 -11.25 -14.75 3.83
C TYR A 349 -10.23 -15.34 4.80
N GLU A 350 -10.69 -15.88 5.92
CA GLU A 350 -9.85 -16.39 7.00
C GLU A 350 -10.34 -17.78 7.47
N ASP A 351 -9.42 -18.61 7.99
CA ASP A 351 -9.74 -19.72 8.90
C ASP A 351 -9.70 -19.15 10.34
N PRO A 352 -10.86 -18.91 10.98
CA PRO A 352 -10.91 -18.28 12.30
C PRO A 352 -10.38 -19.18 13.42
N GLN A 353 -10.35 -20.50 13.23
CA GLN A 353 -9.87 -21.43 14.25
C GLN A 353 -8.35 -21.42 14.31
N ARG A 354 -7.70 -21.33 13.15
CA ARG A 354 -6.23 -21.34 13.02
C ARG A 354 -5.62 -19.93 12.86
N ASP A 355 -6.45 -18.89 12.76
CA ASP A 355 -6.05 -17.49 12.49
C ASP A 355 -5.21 -17.37 11.20
N ILE A 356 -5.62 -18.08 10.13
CA ILE A 356 -4.96 -18.09 8.81
C ILE A 356 -5.72 -17.18 7.85
N LEU A 357 -5.00 -16.36 7.09
CA LEU A 357 -5.51 -15.40 6.11
C LEU A 357 -5.24 -15.87 4.68
N ILE A 358 -6.28 -15.93 3.86
CA ILE A 358 -6.23 -16.44 2.47
C ILE A 358 -6.27 -15.31 1.46
N GLY A 359 -7.12 -14.31 1.69
CA GLY A 359 -7.23 -13.15 0.83
C GLY A 359 -7.83 -11.98 1.58
N LEU A 360 -7.55 -10.77 1.11
CA LEU A 360 -8.00 -9.52 1.71
C LEU A 360 -8.41 -8.51 0.64
N LEU A 361 -9.32 -7.62 1.03
CA LEU A 361 -9.69 -6.42 0.28
C LEU A 361 -9.83 -5.24 1.26
N ARG A 362 -9.30 -4.08 0.86
CA ARG A 362 -9.47 -2.80 1.59
C ARG A 362 -10.45 -1.93 0.84
N LEU A 363 -11.61 -1.70 1.42
CA LEU A 363 -12.63 -0.81 0.90
C LEU A 363 -12.68 0.46 1.75
N ARG A 364 -12.77 1.63 1.12
CA ARG A 364 -12.93 2.91 1.80
C ARG A 364 -14.15 3.63 1.24
N LYS A 365 -15.02 4.14 2.11
CA LYS A 365 -15.98 5.19 1.75
C LYS A 365 -15.22 6.51 1.68
N CYS A 366 -15.22 7.17 0.52
CA CYS A 366 -14.52 8.43 0.33
C CYS A 366 -14.98 9.48 1.34
N SER A 367 -14.04 10.23 1.92
CA SER A 367 -14.35 11.28 2.89
C SER A 367 -15.00 12.49 2.19
N THR A 368 -15.62 13.39 2.97
CA THR A 368 -16.13 14.67 2.47
C THR A 368 -15.03 15.60 1.95
N ARG A 369 -13.76 15.30 2.27
CA ARG A 369 -12.57 16.07 1.88
C ARG A 369 -11.80 15.41 0.72
N THR A 370 -12.45 14.48 0.00
CA THR A 370 -11.91 13.88 -1.21
C THR A 370 -11.72 14.97 -2.28
N PHE A 371 -10.56 14.98 -2.92
CA PHE A 371 -10.15 16.05 -3.84
C PHE A 371 -9.94 15.56 -5.29
N ARG A 372 -9.94 14.24 -5.51
CA ARG A 372 -9.74 13.65 -6.83
C ARG A 372 -11.02 13.74 -7.64
N GLU A 373 -10.96 14.43 -8.77
CA GLU A 373 -12.06 14.61 -9.70
C GLU A 373 -12.76 13.30 -10.08
N GLU A 374 -11.99 12.23 -10.32
CA GLU A 374 -12.51 10.92 -10.69
C GLU A 374 -13.30 10.22 -9.57
N LEU A 375 -13.14 10.71 -8.34
CA LEU A 375 -13.81 10.22 -7.13
C LEU A 375 -14.87 11.21 -6.63
N LEU A 376 -14.98 12.37 -7.27
CA LEU A 376 -16.07 13.33 -7.07
C LEU A 376 -17.17 13.04 -8.09
N ASN A 377 -18.44 13.20 -7.69
CA ASN A 377 -19.55 13.01 -8.61
C ASN A 377 -19.72 14.26 -9.49
N GLN A 378 -19.10 14.26 -10.66
CA GLN A 378 -19.16 15.38 -11.63
C GLN A 378 -20.55 15.53 -12.27
N ASN A 379 -21.31 14.44 -12.42
CA ASN A 379 -22.59 14.46 -13.14
C ASN A 379 -23.78 15.07 -12.38
N TYR A 380 -23.67 15.31 -11.06
CA TYR A 380 -24.76 15.90 -10.26
C TYR A 380 -24.64 17.42 -10.05
N ILE A 381 -23.46 18.00 -10.31
CA ILE A 381 -23.26 19.45 -10.18
C ILE A 381 -23.98 20.18 -11.33
N GLN A 382 -23.98 19.59 -12.54
CA GLN A 382 -24.65 20.18 -13.70
C GLN A 382 -26.17 20.22 -13.58
N GLU A 383 -26.84 19.21 -13.01
CA GLU A 383 -28.31 19.25 -12.85
C GLU A 383 -28.79 20.31 -11.84
N SER A 384 -27.97 20.63 -10.83
CA SER A 384 -28.32 21.65 -9.83
C SER A 384 -28.20 23.09 -10.34
N GLU A 385 -27.35 23.35 -11.34
CA GLU A 385 -27.21 24.66 -11.98
C GLU A 385 -28.13 24.84 -13.19
N ILE A 386 -28.51 23.75 -13.87
CA ILE A 386 -29.42 23.79 -15.03
C ILE A 386 -30.89 23.93 -14.62
N GLY A 387 -31.25 23.58 -13.38
CA GLY A 387 -32.64 23.66 -12.86
C GLY A 387 -33.22 25.07 -12.67
N LEU A 388 -32.45 26.14 -12.94
CA LEU A 388 -32.93 27.53 -12.82
C LEU A 388 -33.08 28.28 -14.14
N ASN A 389 -32.67 27.70 -15.28
CA ASN A 389 -32.83 28.34 -16.58
C ASN A 389 -33.09 27.27 -17.64
N ASN A 390 -34.36 27.07 -18.01
CA ASN A 390 -34.80 26.89 -19.40
C ASN A 390 -36.31 26.60 -19.44
N ASN A 391 -37.11 27.67 -19.45
CA ASN A 391 -38.37 27.69 -20.16
C ASN A 391 -38.10 28.30 -21.55
N ASN A 392 -38.60 27.63 -22.59
CA ASN A 392 -38.54 27.95 -24.02
C ASN A 392 -37.24 27.52 -24.73
N VAL A 393 -37.30 26.59 -25.68
CA VAL A 393 -37.65 26.81 -27.10
C VAL A 393 -37.73 25.46 -27.83
N ASN A 394 -38.60 25.46 -28.84
CA ASN A 394 -39.08 24.44 -29.77
C ASN A 394 -38.06 23.52 -30.49
N ASP A 395 -38.62 22.37 -30.88
CA ASP A 395 -38.25 21.44 -31.95
C ASP A 395 -37.54 22.08 -33.15
N THR A 396 -36.47 21.44 -33.64
CA THR A 396 -36.23 21.23 -35.07
C THR A 396 -35.20 20.11 -35.31
N ASP A 397 -35.48 19.34 -36.36
CA ASP A 397 -34.80 18.16 -36.92
C ASP A 397 -33.27 18.22 -37.01
N ILE A 398 -32.60 17.13 -36.64
CA ILE A 398 -31.25 16.77 -37.14
C ILE A 398 -31.22 15.28 -37.50
N LYS A 399 -30.66 15.04 -38.68
CA LYS A 399 -30.61 13.80 -39.45
C LYS A 399 -29.64 12.77 -38.86
N GLU A 400 -30.03 11.50 -38.96
CA GLU A 400 -29.22 10.31 -38.72
C GLU A 400 -28.20 10.13 -39.87
N ASP A 401 -26.92 10.02 -39.54
CA ASP A 401 -25.89 9.49 -40.44
C ASP A 401 -25.45 8.12 -39.88
N GLU A 402 -25.72 7.07 -40.66
CA GLU A 402 -25.29 5.69 -40.44
C GLU A 402 -23.77 5.56 -40.58
N TYR A 403 -23.11 4.96 -39.60
CA TYR A 403 -21.76 4.40 -39.74
C TYR A 403 -21.82 2.88 -39.55
N GLN A 404 -21.42 2.16 -40.60
CA GLN A 404 -21.29 0.70 -40.62
C GLN A 404 -20.05 0.27 -39.82
N GLU A 405 -20.26 -0.54 -38.77
CA GLU A 405 -19.19 -1.32 -38.13
C GLU A 405 -19.03 -2.66 -38.86
N GLN A 406 -17.80 -2.97 -39.24
CA GLN A 406 -17.39 -4.28 -39.74
C GLN A 406 -17.06 -5.16 -38.53
N GLU A 407 -17.82 -6.25 -38.36
CA GLU A 407 -17.48 -7.37 -37.47
C GLU A 407 -16.36 -8.19 -38.10
N GLU A 408 -15.22 -8.30 -37.41
CA GLU A 408 -14.23 -9.37 -37.66
C GLU A 408 -14.39 -10.41 -36.54
N ASP A 409 -14.81 -11.61 -36.95
CA ASP A 409 -14.88 -12.82 -36.12
C ASP A 409 -13.48 -13.31 -35.78
N ASP A 410 -13.07 -13.21 -34.51
CA ASP A 410 -11.94 -13.96 -33.96
C ASP A 410 -12.50 -15.11 -33.10
N GLU A 411 -12.59 -16.30 -33.71
CA GLU A 411 -12.74 -17.58 -33.03
C GLU A 411 -11.41 -17.93 -32.32
N ASP A 412 -11.40 -17.89 -30.99
CA ASP A 412 -10.36 -18.54 -30.18
C ASP A 412 -11.02 -19.55 -29.22
N ASP A 413 -10.76 -20.83 -29.52
CA ASP A 413 -11.07 -22.02 -28.73
C ASP A 413 -10.36 -22.00 -27.37
N ASP A 414 -11.12 -22.16 -26.29
CA ASP A 414 -10.64 -22.75 -25.02
C ASP A 414 -11.84 -23.39 -24.28
N GLU A 415 -12.23 -24.59 -24.73
CA GLU A 415 -13.06 -25.51 -23.97
C GLU A 415 -12.23 -26.15 -22.83
N ASP A 416 -12.42 -25.68 -21.58
CA ASP A 416 -12.43 -26.53 -20.37
C ASP A 416 -12.57 -25.69 -19.09
N ASP A 417 -13.80 -25.35 -18.69
CA ASP A 417 -14.07 -24.85 -17.32
C ASP A 417 -15.47 -25.27 -16.80
N ASN A 418 -15.93 -26.46 -17.20
CA ASN A 418 -17.14 -27.09 -16.67
C ASN A 418 -16.82 -28.03 -15.51
N ASN A 419 -16.37 -27.48 -14.37
CA ASN A 419 -16.51 -28.16 -13.09
C ASN A 419 -16.69 -27.18 -11.92
N CYS A 420 -17.79 -26.43 -11.97
CA CYS A 420 -18.24 -25.59 -10.86
C CYS A 420 -18.78 -26.49 -9.72
N TYR A 421 -17.93 -26.78 -8.73
CA TYR A 421 -18.39 -27.32 -7.46
C TYR A 421 -19.31 -26.28 -6.80
N ARG A 422 -20.62 -26.59 -6.76
CA ARG A 422 -21.64 -25.84 -6.02
C ARG A 422 -21.27 -25.77 -4.54
N PHE A 423 -20.66 -24.68 -4.10
CA PHE A 423 -20.60 -24.34 -2.68
C PHE A 423 -21.98 -23.84 -2.22
N ASN A 424 -22.57 -24.55 -1.26
CA ASN A 424 -23.85 -24.18 -0.66
C ASN A 424 -23.70 -22.91 0.20
N ILE A 425 -23.87 -21.74 -0.41
CA ILE A 425 -23.98 -20.47 0.32
C ILE A 425 -25.44 -20.33 0.79
N ARG A 426 -25.70 -20.74 2.04
CA ARG A 426 -26.91 -20.36 2.78
C ARG A 426 -26.56 -19.98 4.20
N LYS A 427 -26.11 -18.74 4.44
CA LYS A 427 -26.46 -17.95 5.63
C LYS A 427 -26.36 -16.44 5.32
N PRO A 428 -27.36 -15.63 5.69
CA PRO A 428 -27.26 -14.17 5.58
C PRO A 428 -26.19 -13.64 6.53
N ILE A 429 -25.54 -12.56 6.10
CA ILE A 429 -24.53 -11.79 6.83
C ILE A 429 -25.10 -11.41 8.20
N ASN A 430 -24.49 -11.90 9.29
CA ASN A 430 -24.92 -11.63 10.66
C ASN A 430 -24.20 -10.36 11.17
N CYS A 431 -24.73 -9.19 10.83
CA CYS A 431 -24.26 -7.90 11.36
C CYS A 431 -24.73 -7.75 12.83
N LYS A 432 -23.88 -8.09 13.80
CA LYS A 432 -24.05 -7.67 15.20
C LYS A 432 -23.09 -6.54 15.53
N SER A 433 -23.55 -5.31 15.37
CA SER A 433 -22.94 -4.13 16.00
C SER A 433 -23.30 -4.12 17.50
N PRO A 434 -22.40 -3.72 18.42
CA PRO A 434 -22.73 -3.63 19.83
C PRO A 434 -23.52 -2.34 20.12
N ASN A 435 -24.71 -2.52 20.71
CA ASN A 435 -25.55 -1.52 21.36
C ASN A 435 -26.12 -0.37 20.49
N LEU A 436 -27.12 -0.71 19.67
CA LEU A 436 -28.24 0.18 19.42
C LEU A 436 -29.51 -0.60 19.77
N GLN A 437 -30.25 -0.19 20.80
CA GLN A 437 -31.56 -0.78 21.10
C GLN A 437 -32.50 -0.47 19.93
N LEU A 438 -32.75 -1.46 19.06
CA LEU A 438 -33.74 -1.35 17.99
C LEU A 438 -35.15 -1.36 18.62
N SER A 439 -35.78 -0.18 18.69
CA SER A 439 -37.24 -0.08 18.71
C SER A 439 -37.77 -0.51 17.34
N SER A 440 -38.64 -1.50 17.34
CA SER A 440 -39.34 -2.04 16.17
C SER A 440 -40.17 -0.99 15.43
N ASN A 441 -39.64 -0.47 14.32
CA ASN A 441 -40.41 0.28 13.32
C ASN A 441 -39.95 -0.11 11.91
N THR A 442 -40.51 -1.19 11.39
CA THR A 442 -40.26 -1.77 10.06
C THR A 442 -40.52 -0.81 8.89
N ASN A 443 -41.33 0.25 9.09
CA ASN A 443 -41.63 1.23 8.05
C ASN A 443 -40.52 2.28 7.82
N GLN A 444 -39.62 2.52 8.79
CA GLN A 444 -38.49 3.45 8.60
C GLN A 444 -37.32 2.80 7.83
N LEU A 445 -37.09 1.50 8.03
CA LEU A 445 -36.05 0.76 7.31
C LEU A 445 -36.36 0.72 5.80
N ASN A 446 -37.59 0.41 5.39
CA ASN A 446 -37.96 0.36 3.96
C ASN A 446 -37.83 1.71 3.25
N HIS A 447 -38.04 2.84 3.94
CA HIS A 447 -37.85 4.17 3.35
C HIS A 447 -36.37 4.51 3.10
N ILE A 448 -35.46 4.03 3.95
CA ILE A 448 -34.01 4.20 3.77
C ILE A 448 -33.51 3.31 2.62
N TYR A 449 -34.07 2.10 2.45
CA TYR A 449 -33.70 1.20 1.34
C TYR A 449 -34.19 1.66 -0.03
N ASN A 450 -35.32 2.35 -0.12
CA ASN A 450 -35.91 2.87 -1.36
C ASN A 450 -35.56 4.34 -1.67
N SER A 451 -34.62 4.95 -0.93
CA SER A 451 -34.12 6.29 -1.23
C SER A 451 -33.09 6.22 -2.37
N PRO A 452 -33.08 7.19 -3.31
CA PRO A 452 -32.09 7.22 -4.38
C PRO A 452 -30.65 7.23 -3.79
N PRO A 453 -29.65 6.72 -4.52
CA PRO A 453 -28.26 6.74 -4.08
C PRO A 453 -27.85 8.14 -3.65
N ASN A 454 -26.96 8.27 -2.66
CA ASN A 454 -26.46 9.59 -2.31
C ASN A 454 -25.50 10.03 -3.43
N PRO A 455 -25.89 11.01 -4.26
CA PRO A 455 -25.13 11.39 -5.43
C PRO A 455 -23.85 12.14 -5.08
N HIS A 456 -23.46 12.23 -3.81
CA HIS A 456 -22.24 12.84 -3.34
C HIS A 456 -21.27 11.85 -2.69
N THR A 457 -21.57 10.54 -2.71
CA THR A 457 -20.70 9.54 -2.09
C THR A 457 -20.20 8.54 -3.12
N ASN A 458 -18.89 8.28 -3.07
CA ASN A 458 -18.22 7.25 -3.84
C ASN A 458 -17.40 6.36 -2.91
N SER A 459 -17.10 5.16 -3.39
CA SER A 459 -16.27 4.20 -2.67
C SER A 459 -15.06 3.81 -3.49
N ILE A 460 -13.97 3.45 -2.81
CA ILE A 460 -12.72 3.06 -3.45
C ILE A 460 -12.15 1.79 -2.83
N VAL A 461 -11.83 0.82 -3.69
CA VAL A 461 -11.00 -0.33 -3.33
C VAL A 461 -9.54 0.08 -3.42
N ARG A 462 -8.87 0.03 -2.27
CA ARG A 462 -7.47 0.43 -2.07
C ARG A 462 -6.49 -0.72 -2.26
N GLU A 463 -6.97 -1.94 -2.02
CA GLU A 463 -6.19 -3.16 -2.19
C GLU A 463 -7.11 -4.34 -2.44
N LEU A 464 -6.73 -5.21 -3.38
CA LEU A 464 -7.17 -6.59 -3.44
C LEU A 464 -5.91 -7.46 -3.45
N HIS A 465 -5.82 -8.42 -2.53
CA HIS A 465 -4.71 -9.35 -2.49
C HIS A 465 -5.20 -10.76 -2.14
N VAL A 466 -4.95 -11.73 -3.01
CA VAL A 466 -5.23 -13.14 -2.76
C VAL A 466 -3.89 -13.86 -2.70
N TYR A 467 -3.62 -14.49 -1.56
CA TYR A 467 -2.39 -15.23 -1.36
C TYR A 467 -2.43 -16.55 -2.13
N GLY A 468 -1.34 -16.85 -2.82
CA GLY A 468 -1.07 -18.21 -3.32
C GLY A 468 -0.33 -19.02 -2.26
N GLY A 469 -0.31 -20.35 -2.41
CA GLY A 469 0.58 -21.20 -1.63
C GLY A 469 2.05 -20.82 -1.89
N VAL A 470 2.89 -20.90 -0.87
CA VAL A 470 4.33 -20.63 -1.02
C VAL A 470 4.99 -21.90 -1.53
N VAL A 471 5.73 -21.79 -2.62
CA VAL A 471 6.56 -22.90 -3.10
C VAL A 471 7.72 -23.08 -2.12
N ALA A 472 7.63 -24.10 -1.26
CA ALA A 472 8.78 -24.54 -0.49
C ALA A 472 9.89 -24.98 -1.44
N ILE A 473 11.16 -24.70 -1.10
CA ILE A 473 12.35 -25.02 -1.93
C ILE A 473 12.42 -26.52 -2.32
N HIS A 474 11.68 -27.38 -1.61
CA HIS A 474 11.65 -28.83 -1.83
C HIS A 474 10.28 -29.44 -2.18
N ALA A 475 9.22 -28.65 -2.37
CA ALA A 475 7.90 -29.17 -2.72
C ALA A 475 7.39 -28.57 -4.02
N ARG A 476 7.36 -29.40 -5.09
CA ARG A 476 6.62 -29.11 -6.32
C ARG A 476 5.15 -29.45 -6.09
N ASP A 477 4.42 -28.62 -5.35
CA ASP A 477 2.96 -28.78 -5.26
C ASP A 477 2.22 -27.56 -5.79
N ARG A 478 1.23 -27.83 -6.65
CA ARG A 478 0.54 -26.85 -7.51
C ARG A 478 -0.83 -26.43 -6.95
N SER A 479 -1.09 -26.61 -5.65
CA SER A 479 -2.37 -26.15 -5.07
C SER A 479 -2.39 -24.62 -4.92
N ARG A 480 -2.76 -23.94 -6.01
CA ARG A 480 -2.81 -22.48 -6.07
C ARG A 480 -4.17 -21.97 -5.58
N PHE A 481 -4.23 -21.46 -4.35
CA PHE A 481 -5.43 -20.75 -3.83
C PHE A 481 -5.83 -19.52 -4.67
N GLN A 482 -4.93 -18.97 -5.47
CA GLN A 482 -5.18 -17.82 -6.34
C GLN A 482 -6.24 -18.08 -7.43
N HIS A 483 -6.58 -19.34 -7.73
CA HIS A 483 -7.56 -19.70 -8.78
C HIS A 483 -8.93 -20.17 -8.23
N ARG A 484 -9.20 -20.04 -6.93
CA ARG A 484 -10.47 -20.48 -6.31
C ARG A 484 -11.56 -19.40 -6.27
N GLY A 485 -11.45 -18.35 -7.07
CA GLY A 485 -12.49 -17.31 -7.15
C GLY A 485 -12.57 -16.34 -5.96
N PHE A 486 -11.77 -16.48 -4.90
CA PHE A 486 -11.79 -15.57 -3.74
C PHE A 486 -11.66 -14.09 -4.10
N GLY A 487 -10.87 -13.77 -5.13
CA GLY A 487 -10.73 -12.39 -5.61
C GLY A 487 -12.02 -11.82 -6.19
N LYS A 488 -12.79 -12.63 -6.93
CA LYS A 488 -14.11 -12.27 -7.45
C LYS A 488 -15.11 -12.06 -6.30
N LEU A 489 -15.15 -13.01 -5.37
CA LEU A 489 -16.05 -12.95 -4.20
C LEU A 489 -15.79 -11.71 -3.32
N LEU A 490 -14.53 -11.31 -3.15
CA LEU A 490 -14.18 -10.10 -2.41
C LEU A 490 -14.65 -8.83 -3.14
N ILE A 491 -14.53 -8.77 -4.47
CA ILE A 491 -15.04 -7.65 -5.28
C ILE A 491 -16.56 -7.58 -5.18
N GLU A 492 -17.26 -8.70 -5.33
CA GLU A 492 -18.72 -8.76 -5.21
C GLU A 492 -19.19 -8.27 -3.83
N ALA A 493 -18.52 -8.69 -2.75
CA ALA A 493 -18.82 -8.20 -1.40
C ALA A 493 -18.55 -6.69 -1.27
N ALA A 494 -17.49 -6.18 -1.89
CA ALA A 494 -17.18 -4.75 -1.88
C ALA A 494 -18.21 -3.92 -2.67
N GLU A 495 -18.68 -4.43 -3.82
CA GLU A 495 -19.77 -3.82 -4.60
C GLU A 495 -21.06 -3.75 -3.77
N GLN A 496 -21.47 -4.86 -3.14
CA GLN A 496 -22.66 -4.90 -2.28
C GLN A 496 -22.59 -3.92 -1.10
N ILE A 497 -21.46 -3.86 -0.39
CA ILE A 497 -21.27 -2.92 0.72
C ILE A 497 -21.31 -1.46 0.22
N SER A 498 -20.67 -1.19 -0.92
CA SER A 498 -20.65 0.15 -1.52
C SER A 498 -22.04 0.62 -1.93
N GLU A 499 -22.84 -0.28 -2.51
CA GLU A 499 -24.21 -0.02 -2.96
C GLU A 499 -25.17 0.13 -1.76
N MET A 500 -25.24 -0.87 -0.89
CA MET A 500 -26.27 -0.97 0.14
C MET A 500 -25.99 -0.12 1.38
N GLU A 501 -24.72 -0.06 1.81
CA GLU A 501 -24.34 0.60 3.06
C GLU A 501 -23.70 1.95 2.82
N HIS A 502 -22.75 2.06 1.89
CA HIS A 502 -22.11 3.33 1.61
C HIS A 502 -23.04 4.26 0.82
N ARG A 503 -24.01 3.71 0.08
CA ARG A 503 -24.92 4.40 -0.86
C ARG A 503 -24.16 5.13 -1.97
N SER A 504 -23.05 4.53 -2.40
CA SER A 504 -22.14 5.11 -3.37
C SER A 504 -22.65 4.94 -4.79
N ALA A 505 -22.61 6.01 -5.59
CA ALA A 505 -22.98 5.94 -7.01
C ALA A 505 -22.00 5.04 -7.80
N ARG A 506 -20.71 5.11 -7.42
CA ARG A 506 -19.61 4.47 -8.14
C ARG A 506 -18.62 3.79 -7.19
N LEU A 507 -18.02 2.71 -7.68
CA LEU A 507 -16.87 2.05 -7.07
C LEU A 507 -15.63 2.21 -7.97
N ALA A 508 -14.58 2.78 -7.40
CA ALA A 508 -13.27 2.92 -8.04
C ALA A 508 -12.26 1.91 -7.46
N ILE A 509 -11.23 1.56 -8.23
CA ILE A 509 -10.15 0.67 -7.83
C ILE A 509 -8.82 1.28 -8.25
N ILE A 510 -7.90 1.45 -7.30
CA ILE A 510 -6.51 1.83 -7.58
C ILE A 510 -5.71 0.60 -8.04
N ALA A 511 -5.89 0.24 -9.31
CA ALA A 511 -5.26 -0.93 -9.90
C ALA A 511 -3.82 -0.64 -10.35
N GLY A 512 -2.91 -1.60 -10.12
CA GLY A 512 -1.60 -1.58 -10.79
C GLY A 512 -1.79 -1.73 -12.30
N VAL A 513 -0.95 -1.07 -13.09
CA VAL A 513 -1.06 -0.98 -14.56
C VAL A 513 -1.25 -2.37 -15.20
N GLY A 514 -0.42 -3.34 -14.85
CA GLY A 514 -0.47 -4.70 -15.37
C GLY A 514 -1.63 -5.57 -14.82
N THR A 515 -2.48 -5.03 -13.95
CA THR A 515 -3.65 -5.72 -13.38
C THR A 515 -4.99 -5.19 -13.90
N ARG A 516 -5.00 -4.11 -14.69
CA ARG A 516 -6.25 -3.49 -15.19
C ARG A 516 -7.14 -4.46 -15.96
N ALA A 517 -6.54 -5.32 -16.79
CA ALA A 517 -7.27 -6.35 -17.54
C ALA A 517 -8.04 -7.33 -16.63
N TYR A 518 -7.56 -7.61 -15.42
CA TYR A 518 -8.28 -8.45 -14.45
C TYR A 518 -9.62 -7.81 -14.06
N TYR A 519 -9.63 -6.49 -13.84
CA TYR A 519 -10.83 -5.74 -13.43
C TYR A 519 -11.80 -5.50 -14.59
N ARG A 520 -11.32 -5.40 -15.83
CA ARG A 520 -12.18 -5.27 -17.02
C ARG A 520 -13.17 -6.43 -17.16
N ARG A 521 -12.77 -7.64 -16.78
CA ARG A 521 -13.63 -8.83 -16.78
C ARG A 521 -14.83 -8.75 -15.82
N PHE A 522 -14.81 -7.80 -14.87
CA PHE A 522 -15.91 -7.55 -13.94
C PHE A 522 -16.71 -6.28 -14.31
N GLY A 523 -16.51 -5.73 -15.51
CA GLY A 523 -17.21 -4.56 -16.02
C GLY A 523 -16.58 -3.21 -15.61
N TYR A 524 -15.36 -3.20 -15.08
CA TYR A 524 -14.66 -1.95 -14.77
C TYR A 524 -13.99 -1.37 -16.01
N GLN A 525 -14.09 -0.06 -16.19
CA GLN A 525 -13.44 0.68 -17.26
C GLN A 525 -12.38 1.62 -16.69
N LEU A 526 -11.39 1.99 -17.49
CA LEU A 526 -10.34 2.91 -17.06
C LEU A 526 -10.91 4.34 -17.10
N ASP A 527 -10.92 5.03 -15.96
CA ASP A 527 -11.27 6.44 -15.86
C ASP A 527 -10.19 7.19 -15.05
N GLY A 528 -9.48 8.08 -15.73
CA GLY A 528 -8.28 8.74 -15.23
C GLY A 528 -7.25 7.72 -14.74
N ALA A 529 -6.92 7.78 -13.45
CA ALA A 529 -5.97 6.87 -12.81
C ALA A 529 -6.58 5.54 -12.32
N TYR A 530 -7.92 5.41 -12.29
CA TYR A 530 -8.61 4.32 -11.61
C TYR A 530 -9.33 3.38 -12.57
N MET A 531 -9.54 2.14 -12.14
CA MET A 531 -10.55 1.27 -12.76
C MET A 531 -11.88 1.51 -12.05
N ALA A 532 -12.92 1.89 -12.78
CA ALA A 532 -14.18 2.31 -12.20
C ALA A 532 -15.39 1.59 -12.80
N LYS A 533 -16.42 1.44 -11.98
CA LYS A 533 -17.70 0.85 -12.34
C LYS A 533 -18.82 1.62 -11.65
N GLN A 534 -19.85 1.94 -12.42
CA GLN A 534 -21.08 2.51 -11.92
C GLN A 534 -21.90 1.41 -11.22
N LEU A 535 -22.45 1.69 -10.03
CA LEU A 535 -23.23 0.72 -9.26
C LEU A 535 -24.75 0.83 -9.52
N PHE A 536 -25.20 2.00 -9.98
CA PHE A 536 -26.61 2.32 -10.27
C PHE A 536 -26.81 2.83 -11.69
#